data_AF-A0A2E2IZX7-F1
#
_entry.id   AF-A0A2E2IZX7-F1
#
_cell.length_a   1.000
_cell.length_b   1.000
_cell.length_c   1.000
_cell.angle_alpha   90.00
_cell.angle_beta   90.00
_cell.angle_gamma   90.00
#
_symmetry.space_group_name_H-M   'P 1'
#
loop_
_entity.id
_entity.type
_entity.pdbx_description
1 polymer ?
#
loop_
_entity_poly.entity_id
_entity_poly.type
_entity_poly.pdbx_seq_one_letter_code
_entity_poly.pdbx_strand_id
1 'polypeptide(L)'
;MKKPLILFIVFSIIGFAGTFILLKSLKIEDPKPSECEIVEVTIDTISEGSSYDIVFKDSQNDKYYINRGLERGLSLDDLNSRVLNKKVTLHLAKLWVGTSEHIAQMQVGDEVIFTEFD
;
A
#
# COMPACT_ATOMS: atom_id res chain seq x y z
N MET A 1 6.76 -12.74 -48.47
CA MET A 1 7.69 -12.69 -47.33
C MET A 1 7.30 -11.72 -46.21
N LYS A 2 6.46 -10.70 -46.42
CA LYS A 2 6.13 -9.68 -45.38
C LYS A 2 5.05 -10.09 -44.36
N LYS A 3 4.11 -10.96 -44.73
CA LYS A 3 3.01 -11.42 -43.87
C LYS A 3 3.46 -12.05 -42.53
N PRO A 4 4.41 -12.99 -42.48
CA PRO A 4 4.86 -13.56 -41.21
C PRO A 4 5.59 -12.53 -40.34
N LEU A 5 6.31 -11.57 -40.94
CA LEU A 5 6.96 -10.48 -40.22
C LEU A 5 5.94 -9.52 -39.60
N ILE A 6 4.88 -9.16 -40.33
CA ILE A 6 3.78 -8.32 -39.81
C ILE A 6 3.09 -9.02 -38.64
N LEU A 7 2.82 -10.32 -38.76
CA LEU A 7 2.18 -11.09 -37.70
C LEU A 7 3.04 -11.15 -36.44
N PHE A 8 4.35 -11.38 -36.58
CA PHE A 8 5.30 -11.35 -35.47
C PHE A 8 5.32 -9.99 -34.76
N ILE A 9 5.40 -8.89 -35.52
CA ILE A 9 5.38 -7.53 -34.95
C ILE A 9 4.08 -7.27 -34.19
N VAL A 10 2.93 -7.68 -34.73
CA VAL A 10 1.64 -7.53 -34.06
C VAL A 10 1.61 -8.30 -32.74
N PHE A 11 2.08 -9.55 -32.71
CA PHE A 11 2.17 -10.33 -31.47
C PHE A 11 3.12 -9.71 -30.46
N SER A 12 4.27 -9.17 -30.89
CA SER A 12 5.20 -8.48 -29.99
C SER A 12 4.58 -7.21 -29.39
N ILE A 13 3.84 -6.43 -30.18
CA ILE A 13 3.15 -5.22 -29.68
C ILE A 13 2.06 -5.60 -28.67
N ILE A 14 1.25 -6.61 -28.97
CA ILE A 14 0.20 -7.10 -28.05
C ILE A 14 0.83 -7.63 -26.77
N GLY A 15 1.91 -8.41 -26.87
CA GLY A 15 2.64 -8.90 -25.71
C GLY A 15 3.17 -7.77 -24.84
N PHE A 16 3.81 -6.77 -25.45
CA PHE A 16 4.35 -5.61 -24.73
C PHE A 16 3.24 -4.77 -24.07
N ALA A 17 2.13 -4.52 -24.77
CA ALA A 17 0.97 -3.83 -24.21
C ALA A 17 0.36 -4.61 -23.04
N GLY A 18 0.25 -5.94 -23.16
CA GLY A 18 -0.23 -6.83 -22.10
C GLY A 18 0.64 -6.74 -20.85
N THR A 19 1.97 -6.80 -21.00
CA THR A 19 2.91 -6.65 -19.87
C THR A 19 2.77 -5.28 -19.20
N PHE A 20 2.63 -4.20 -19.98
CA PHE A 20 2.46 -2.86 -19.41
C PHE A 20 1.16 -2.72 -18.59
N ILE A 21 0.07 -3.34 -19.04
CA ILE A 21 -1.20 -3.36 -18.30
C ILE A 21 -1.06 -4.14 -16.98
N LEU A 22 -0.39 -5.30 -17.01
CA LEU A 22 -0.16 -6.11 -15.80
C LEU A 22 0.74 -5.39 -14.78
N LEU A 23 1.72 -4.62 -15.23
CA LEU A 23 2.54 -3.81 -14.33
C LEU A 23 1.76 -2.67 -13.69
N LYS A 24 0.81 -2.06 -14.43
CA LYS A 24 -0.08 -1.05 -13.86
C LYS A 24 -1.03 -1.60 -12.80
N SER A 25 -1.50 -2.84 -12.93
CA SER A 25 -2.41 -3.45 -11.94
C SER A 25 -1.74 -3.85 -10.62
N LEU A 26 -0.41 -3.72 -10.52
CA LEU A 26 0.33 -3.91 -9.26
C LEU A 26 0.48 -2.60 -8.46
N LYS A 27 0.05 -1.47 -9.02
CA LYS A 27 0.12 -0.18 -8.34
C LYS A 27 -1.16 0.03 -7.52
N ILE A 28 -1.00 0.41 -6.26
CA ILE A 28 -2.09 0.87 -5.39
C ILE A 28 -2.22 2.38 -5.63
N GLU A 29 -3.37 2.80 -6.13
CA GLU A 29 -3.68 4.20 -6.42
C GLU A 29 -5.16 4.42 -6.11
N ASP A 30 -5.46 5.41 -5.26
CA ASP A 30 -6.81 5.72 -4.79
C ASP A 30 -7.56 4.50 -4.20
N PRO A 31 -7.00 3.83 -3.17
CA PRO A 31 -7.60 2.63 -2.60
C PRO A 31 -8.99 2.95 -2.02
N LYS A 32 -9.95 2.04 -2.21
CA LYS A 32 -11.29 2.18 -1.61
C LYS A 32 -11.44 1.32 -0.36
N PRO A 33 -12.32 1.71 0.60
CA PRO A 33 -12.58 0.90 1.79
C PRO A 33 -12.96 -0.56 1.48
N SER A 34 -13.76 -0.78 0.42
CA SER A 34 -14.16 -2.12 -0.04
C SER A 34 -13.02 -2.97 -0.59
N GLU A 35 -11.90 -2.34 -0.96
CA GLU A 35 -10.72 -2.96 -1.53
C GLU A 35 -9.61 -3.15 -0.48
N CYS A 36 -9.97 -3.06 0.80
CA CYS A 36 -9.05 -3.28 1.90
C CYS A 36 -9.32 -4.61 2.60
N GLU A 37 -8.27 -5.18 3.19
CA GLU A 37 -8.38 -6.13 4.29
C GLU A 37 -8.29 -5.35 5.61
N ILE A 38 -9.15 -5.68 6.57
CA ILE A 38 -9.17 -5.02 7.87
C ILE A 38 -8.47 -5.93 8.86
N VAL A 39 -7.41 -5.43 9.48
CA VAL A 39 -6.69 -6.14 10.54
C VAL A 39 -6.58 -5.28 11.80
N GLU A 40 -6.61 -5.93 12.95
CA GLU A 40 -6.37 -5.27 14.23
C GLU A 40 -5.04 -5.74 14.82
N VAL A 41 -4.14 -4.80 15.09
CA VAL A 41 -2.79 -5.11 15.58
C VAL A 41 -2.38 -4.14 16.68
N THR A 42 -1.42 -4.52 17.51
CA THR A 42 -0.80 -3.61 18.48
C THR A 42 0.55 -3.16 17.94
N ILE A 43 0.72 -1.86 17.71
CA ILE A 43 1.97 -1.30 17.19
C ILE A 43 2.99 -1.17 18.31
N ASP A 44 4.20 -1.71 18.13
CA ASP A 44 5.29 -1.59 19.10
C ASP A 44 6.51 -0.81 18.56
N THR A 45 6.58 -0.61 17.25
CA THR A 45 7.68 0.06 16.58
C THR A 45 7.16 0.96 15.46
N ILE A 46 7.72 2.17 15.37
CA ILE A 46 7.47 3.12 14.29
C ILE A 46 8.80 3.69 13.83
N SER A 47 9.06 3.71 12.53
CA SER A 47 10.30 4.23 11.98
C SER A 47 10.10 4.84 10.59
N GLU A 48 11.04 5.69 10.18
CA GLU A 48 11.16 6.07 8.78
C GLU A 48 11.55 4.85 7.92
N GLY A 49 10.89 4.72 6.77
CA GLY A 49 11.20 3.73 5.74
C GLY A 49 12.01 4.30 4.58
N SER A 50 12.08 3.55 3.49
CA SER A 50 12.61 4.09 2.22
C SER A 50 11.68 5.15 1.65
N SER A 51 12.19 6.05 0.81
CA SER A 51 11.34 6.94 -0.03
C SER A 51 10.28 7.74 0.75
N TYR A 52 10.60 8.19 1.98
CA TYR A 52 9.70 8.97 2.85
C TYR A 52 8.49 8.20 3.39
N ASP A 53 8.53 6.87 3.35
CA ASP A 53 7.52 6.01 3.95
C ASP A 53 7.60 6.06 5.49
N ILE A 54 6.49 5.76 6.14
CA ILE A 54 6.47 5.47 7.58
C ILE A 54 6.15 3.99 7.76
N VAL A 55 7.02 3.28 8.46
CA VAL A 55 6.92 1.84 8.71
C VAL A 55 6.48 1.60 10.15
N PHE A 56 5.53 0.70 10.30
CA PHE A 56 5.01 0.23 11.58
C PHE A 56 5.31 -1.25 11.72
N LYS A 57 5.55 -1.70 12.96
CA LYS A 57 5.60 -3.12 13.28
C LYS A 57 4.70 -3.45 14.44
N ASP A 58 4.16 -4.66 14.40
CA ASP A 58 3.43 -5.24 15.52
C ASP A 58 4.33 -6.09 16.41
N SER A 59 3.75 -6.61 17.49
CA SER A 59 4.43 -7.51 18.45
C SER A 59 4.91 -8.83 17.85
N GLN A 60 4.42 -9.23 16.68
CA GLN A 60 4.86 -10.41 15.94
C GLN A 60 5.94 -10.07 14.90
N ASN A 61 6.34 -8.80 14.83
CA ASN A 61 7.29 -8.24 13.87
C ASN A 61 6.77 -8.33 12.41
N ASP A 62 5.45 -8.39 12.23
CA ASP A 62 4.79 -8.10 10.96
C ASP A 62 4.98 -6.61 10.64
N LYS A 63 5.11 -6.29 9.35
CA LYS A 63 5.42 -4.93 8.89
C LYS A 63 4.25 -4.36 8.12
N TYR A 64 3.98 -3.08 8.35
CA TYR A 64 2.99 -2.29 7.63
C TYR A 64 3.59 -0.93 7.29
N TYR A 65 3.08 -0.26 6.27
CA TYR A 65 3.61 1.06 5.90
C TYR A 65 2.56 2.03 5.38
N ILE A 66 2.76 3.31 5.67
CA ILE A 66 2.11 4.41 4.98
C ILE A 66 3.08 4.92 3.91
N ASN A 67 2.68 4.82 2.64
CA ASN A 67 3.48 5.25 1.50
C ASN A 67 3.62 6.78 1.48
N ARG A 68 4.86 7.27 1.36
CA ARG A 68 5.19 8.71 1.35
C ARG A 68 4.58 9.49 2.51
N GLY A 69 4.43 8.84 3.66
CA GLY A 69 3.76 9.43 4.82
C GLY A 69 4.41 10.75 5.27
N LEU A 70 5.75 10.83 5.26
CA LEU A 70 6.46 12.06 5.64
C LEU A 70 6.22 13.20 4.64
N GLU A 71 6.16 12.92 3.33
CA GLU A 71 5.84 13.93 2.31
C GLU A 71 4.39 14.45 2.43
N ARG A 72 3.50 13.64 3.00
CA ARG A 72 2.11 14.01 3.28
C ARG A 72 1.95 14.78 4.59
N GLY A 73 3.06 15.14 5.24
CA GLY A 73 3.07 15.95 6.45
C GLY A 73 2.84 15.15 7.74
N LEU A 74 2.86 13.81 7.68
CA LEU A 74 2.84 13.00 8.90
C LEU A 74 4.18 13.13 9.63
N SER A 75 4.12 13.13 10.96
CA SER A 75 5.30 13.19 11.83
C SER A 75 5.44 11.88 12.60
N LEU A 76 6.68 11.37 12.69
CA LEU A 76 6.97 10.22 13.53
C LEU A 76 6.66 10.51 15.01
N ASP A 77 6.92 11.73 15.49
CA ASP A 77 6.66 12.10 16.89
C ASP A 77 5.16 12.10 17.20
N ASP A 78 4.34 12.68 16.29
CA ASP A 78 2.88 12.68 16.42
C ASP A 78 2.34 11.24 16.44
N LEU A 79 2.76 10.44 15.46
CA LEU A 79 2.36 9.04 15.35
C LEU A 79 2.78 8.23 16.57
N ASN A 80 4.01 8.40 17.08
CA ASN A 80 4.46 7.73 18.31
C ASN A 80 3.53 8.05 19.50
N SER A 81 3.13 9.30 19.68
CA SER A 81 2.21 9.67 20.76
C SER A 81 0.78 9.10 20.58
N ARG A 82 0.35 8.94 19.34
CA ARG A 82 -1.03 8.56 19.01
C ARG A 82 -1.23 7.06 18.86
N VAL A 83 -0.23 6.29 18.42
CA VAL A 83 -0.42 4.88 18.02
C VAL A 83 0.53 3.89 18.69
N LEU A 84 1.66 4.31 19.25
CA LEU A 84 2.62 3.40 19.87
C LEU A 84 2.02 2.70 21.10
N ASN A 85 2.23 1.39 21.21
CA ASN A 85 1.67 0.51 22.24
C ASN A 85 0.13 0.50 22.30
N LYS A 86 -0.54 0.94 21.24
CA LYS A 86 -2.00 0.90 21.14
C LYS A 86 -2.45 -0.13 20.13
N LYS A 87 -3.64 -0.67 20.38
CA LYS A 87 -4.37 -1.46 19.40
C LYS A 87 -4.91 -0.51 18.32
N VAL A 88 -4.57 -0.78 17.07
CA VAL A 88 -4.98 -0.01 15.90
C VAL A 88 -5.76 -0.91 14.95
N THR A 89 -6.66 -0.30 14.18
CA THR A 89 -7.33 -0.94 13.05
C THR A 89 -6.69 -0.44 11.77
N LEU A 90 -6.11 -1.35 10.99
CA LEU A 90 -5.48 -1.06 9.71
C LEU A 90 -6.39 -1.52 8.58
N HIS A 91 -6.58 -0.65 7.60
CA HIS A 91 -7.17 -0.99 6.31
C HIS A 91 -6.02 -1.18 5.33
N LEU A 92 -5.70 -2.43 5.03
CA LEU A 92 -4.59 -2.82 4.16
C LEU A 92 -5.07 -2.96 2.72
N ALA A 93 -4.48 -2.21 1.80
CA ALA A 93 -4.91 -2.21 0.41
C ALA A 93 -4.68 -3.59 -0.26
N LYS A 94 -5.69 -4.08 -0.98
CA LYS A 94 -5.59 -5.34 -1.74
C LYS A 94 -5.03 -5.09 -3.13
N LEU A 95 -4.18 -6.01 -3.55
CA LEU A 95 -3.77 -6.21 -4.93
C LEU A 95 -4.46 -7.45 -5.49
N TRP A 96 -4.44 -7.58 -6.82
CA TRP A 96 -5.00 -8.77 -7.49
C TRP A 96 -4.33 -10.09 -7.07
N VAL A 97 -3.09 -10.03 -6.56
CA VAL A 97 -2.30 -11.19 -6.08
C VAL A 97 -2.42 -11.44 -4.58
N GLY A 98 -3.12 -10.59 -3.82
CA GLY A 98 -3.26 -10.71 -2.38
C GLY A 98 -3.28 -9.36 -1.66
N THR A 99 -3.34 -9.40 -0.35
CA THR A 99 -3.29 -8.21 0.50
C THR A 99 -1.86 -7.70 0.59
N SER A 100 -1.68 -6.39 0.41
CA SER A 100 -0.38 -5.74 0.61
C SER A 100 -0.22 -5.25 2.05
N GLU A 101 1.00 -4.90 2.44
CA GLU A 101 1.29 -4.26 3.72
C GLU A 101 1.02 -2.74 3.74
N HIS A 102 0.50 -2.18 2.62
CA HIS A 102 0.20 -0.76 2.48
C HIS A 102 -1.04 -0.40 3.29
N ILE A 103 -0.88 0.49 4.26
CA ILE A 103 -1.95 1.07 5.06
C ILE A 103 -2.63 2.17 4.25
N ALA A 104 -3.87 1.93 3.83
CA ALA A 104 -4.73 2.94 3.21
C ALA A 104 -5.48 3.77 4.25
N GLN A 105 -5.78 3.20 5.42
CA GLN A 105 -6.34 3.93 6.57
C GLN A 105 -5.89 3.29 7.89
N MET A 106 -5.65 4.13 8.90
CA MET A 106 -5.33 3.72 10.27
C MET A 106 -6.28 4.38 11.26
N GLN A 107 -6.80 3.60 12.20
CA GLN A 107 -7.67 4.07 13.28
C GLN A 107 -7.19 3.61 14.65
N VAL A 108 -7.46 4.43 15.67
CA VAL A 108 -7.32 4.07 17.09
C VAL A 108 -8.70 4.21 17.72
N GLY A 109 -9.38 3.08 17.96
CA GLY A 109 -10.81 3.11 18.29
C GLY A 109 -11.61 3.75 17.15
N ASP A 110 -12.37 4.81 17.46
CA ASP A 110 -13.18 5.53 16.46
C ASP A 110 -12.44 6.68 15.77
N GLU A 111 -11.21 7.02 16.22
CA GLU A 111 -10.44 8.13 15.66
C GLU A 111 -9.65 7.68 14.42
N VAL A 112 -9.85 8.36 13.30
CA VAL A 112 -9.04 8.19 12.10
C VAL A 112 -7.73 8.96 12.25
N ILE A 113 -6.62 8.23 12.29
CA ILE A 113 -5.26 8.80 12.41
C ILE A 113 -4.73 9.22 11.04
N PHE A 114 -5.05 8.42 10.02
CA PHE A 114 -4.60 8.60 8.65
C PHE A 114 -5.59 7.93 7.70
N THR A 115 -5.84 8.53 6.53
CA THR A 115 -6.66 7.92 5.46
C THR A 115 -6.23 8.37 4.06
N GLU A 116 -6.46 7.49 3.08
CA GLU A 116 -6.32 7.71 1.63
C GLU A 116 -7.68 7.69 0.91
N PHE A 117 -8.79 7.62 1.64
CA PHE A 117 -10.12 7.43 1.07
C PHE A 117 -10.79 8.73 0.57
N ASP A 118 -10.11 9.87 0.70
CA ASP A 118 -10.60 11.21 0.34
C ASP A 118 -10.08 11.71 -1.01
#